data_AF-A0A2W4SZK5-F1
#
_entry.id   AF-A0A2W4SZK5-F1
#
_cell.length_a   1.000
_cell.length_b   1.000
_cell.length_c   1.000
_cell.angle_alpha   90.00
_cell.angle_beta   90.00
_cell.angle_gamma   90.00
#
_symmetry.space_group_name_H-M   'P 1'
#
loop_
_entity.id
_entity.type
_entity.pdbx_description
1 polymer ?
#
loop_
_entity_poly.entity_id
_entity_poly.type
_entity_poly.pdbx_seq_one_letter_code
_entity_poly.pdbx_strand_id
1 'polypeptide(L)' 'MFGVITENDTTTELVAKHDIPIGHKVALKELKAGDTVIKYGEDIGRMIADVKPGEHVHVHNLKTKRW' A
#
# COMPACT_ATOMS: atom_id res chain seq x y z
N MET A 1 -9.05 11.06 -2.86
CA MET A 1 -9.56 9.89 -2.11
C MET A 1 -9.60 10.27 -0.65
N PHE A 2 -10.77 10.09 -0.02
CA PHE A 2 -10.95 10.26 1.41
C PHE A 2 -10.74 8.90 2.10
N GLY A 3 -9.95 8.88 3.17
CA GLY A 3 -9.68 7.70 3.98
C GLY A 3 -9.97 7.96 5.46
N VAL A 4 -10.31 6.90 6.18
CA VAL A 4 -10.52 6.91 7.63
C VAL A 4 -9.51 5.97 8.26
N ILE A 5 -8.82 6.43 9.30
CA ILE A 5 -7.87 5.65 10.09
C ILE A 5 -8.61 5.22 11.36
N THR A 6 -8.99 3.94 11.39
CA THR A 6 -9.84 3.37 12.46
C THR A 6 -9.11 3.17 13.78
N GLU A 7 -7.78 3.19 13.79
CA GLU A 7 -6.99 3.02 15.02
C GLU A 7 -7.10 4.21 15.97
N ASN A 8 -7.26 5.41 15.42
CA ASN A 8 -7.21 6.66 16.18
C ASN A 8 -8.33 7.65 15.80
N ASP A 9 -9.38 7.17 15.11
CA ASP A 9 -10.54 7.95 14.66
C ASP A 9 -10.19 9.23 13.89
N THR A 10 -9.10 9.19 13.11
CA THR A 10 -8.71 10.31 12.25
C THR A 10 -9.05 10.06 10.79
N THR A 11 -8.99 11.13 9.99
CA THR A 11 -9.21 11.08 8.55
C THR A 11 -7.94 11.44 7.81
N THR A 12 -7.84 11.02 6.54
CA THR A 12 -6.75 11.36 5.65
C THR A 12 -7.27 11.61 4.24
N GLU A 13 -6.59 12.49 3.51
CA GLU A 13 -6.86 12.74 2.11
C GLU A 13 -5.64 12.40 1.26
N LEU A 14 -5.89 11.72 0.14
CA LEU A 14 -4.83 11.25 -0.75
C LEU A 14 -5.29 11.36 -2.20
N VAL A 15 -4.42 11.84 -3.08
CA VAL A 15 -4.68 11.82 -4.54
C VAL A 15 -4.27 10.47 -5.09
N ALA A 16 -5.21 9.74 -5.70
CA ALA A 16 -4.88 8.52 -6.42
C ALA A 16 -4.21 8.88 -7.75
N LYS A 17 -3.07 8.26 -8.06
CA LYS A 17 -2.32 8.56 -9.30
C LYS A 17 -2.72 7.71 -10.50
N HIS A 18 -3.45 6.64 -10.25
CA HIS A 18 -3.90 5.67 -11.24
C HIS A 18 -5.26 5.13 -10.80
N ASP A 19 -5.94 4.41 -11.69
CA ASP A 19 -7.10 3.63 -11.31
C ASP A 19 -6.70 2.52 -10.32
N ILE A 20 -7.39 2.47 -9.17
CA ILE A 20 -7.18 1.48 -8.13
C ILE A 20 -8.50 0.71 -7.96
N PRO A 21 -8.58 -0.55 -8.42
CA PRO A 21 -9.79 -1.35 -8.29
C PRO A 21 -10.21 -1.56 -6.83
N ILE A 22 -11.50 -1.79 -6.60
CA ILE A 22 -12.02 -2.13 -5.28
C ILE A 22 -11.30 -3.37 -4.70
N GLY A 23 -10.93 -3.30 -3.42
CA GLY A 23 -10.20 -4.37 -2.73
C GLY A 23 -8.68 -4.37 -2.95
N HIS A 24 -8.16 -3.49 -3.81
CA HIS A 24 -6.72 -3.34 -4.02
C HIS A 24 -6.10 -2.39 -2.98
N LYS A 25 -4.77 -2.41 -2.87
CA LYS A 25 -4.02 -1.61 -1.89
C LYS A 25 -3.55 -0.31 -2.53
N VAL A 26 -3.55 0.76 -1.74
CA VAL A 26 -2.98 2.06 -2.08
C VAL A 26 -1.84 2.37 -1.11
N ALA A 27 -0.75 2.95 -1.61
CA ALA A 27 0.35 3.40 -0.77
C ALA A 27 -0.04 4.68 -0.02
N LEU A 28 0.00 4.66 1.32
CA LEU A 28 -0.24 5.84 2.16
C LEU A 28 1.03 6.66 2.42
N LYS A 29 2.20 6.06 2.20
CA LYS A 29 3.53 6.66 2.34
C LYS A 29 4.42 6.18 1.19
N GLU A 30 5.59 6.78 1.06
CA GLU A 30 6.61 6.25 0.16
C GLU A 30 7.09 4.87 0.65
N LEU A 31 7.22 3.94 -0.30
CA LEU A 31 7.76 2.59 -0.11
C LEU A 31 8.88 2.39 -1.13
N LYS A 32 10.03 1.90 -0.68
CA LYS A 32 11.19 1.65 -1.52
C LYS A 32 11.29 0.19 -1.92
N ALA A 33 11.90 -0.07 -3.07
CA ALA A 33 12.25 -1.43 -3.43
C ALA A 33 13.08 -2.09 -2.31
N GLY A 34 12.71 -3.31 -1.93
CA GLY A 34 13.32 -4.05 -0.83
C GLY A 34 12.61 -3.89 0.51
N ASP A 35 11.74 -2.89 0.68
CA ASP A 35 10.98 -2.70 1.92
C ASP A 35 10.09 -3.91 2.22
N THR A 36 10.12 -4.37 3.47
CA THR A 36 9.19 -5.38 3.97
C THR A 36 7.80 -4.79 4.10
N VAL A 37 6.80 -5.47 3.55
CA VAL A 37 5.41 -5.06 3.66
C VAL A 37 4.73 -5.88 4.75
N ILE A 38 4.28 -5.18 5.79
CA ILE A 38 3.51 -5.76 6.88
C ILE A 38 2.04 -5.43 6.69
N LYS A 39 1.17 -6.43 6.80
CA LYS A 39 -0.28 -6.23 6.76
C LYS A 39 -0.92 -7.06 7.87
N TYR A 40 -1.73 -6.42 8.71
CA TYR A 40 -2.37 -7.03 9.88
C TYR A 40 -1.38 -7.72 10.83
N GLY A 41 -0.19 -7.13 11.01
CA GLY A 41 0.88 -7.68 11.85
C GLY A 41 1.72 -8.78 11.20
N GLU A 42 1.38 -9.25 10.01
CA GLU A 42 2.10 -10.31 9.31
C GLU A 42 2.98 -9.76 8.17
N ASP A 43 4.18 -10.32 8.01
CA ASP A 43 5.05 -10.01 6.87
C ASP A 43 4.50 -10.69 5.61
N ILE A 44 3.86 -9.91 4.77
CA ILE A 44 3.21 -10.43 3.56
C ILE A 44 4.14 -10.49 2.36
N GLY A 45 5.35 -9.93 2.40
CA GLY A 45 6.13 -9.71 1.19
C GLY A 45 7.16 -8.60 1.23
N ARG A 46 7.76 -8.36 0.06
CA ARG A 46 8.67 -7.24 -0.18
C ARG A 46 8.28 -6.45 -1.41
N MET A 47 8.50 -5.15 -1.34
CA MET A 47 8.40 -4.27 -2.49
C MET A 47 9.50 -4.62 -3.50
N ILE A 48 9.14 -4.67 -4.78
CA ILE A 48 10.07 -4.93 -5.90
C ILE A 48 10.28 -3.70 -6.79
N ALA A 49 9.57 -2.61 -6.51
CA ALA A 49 9.73 -1.30 -7.12
C ALA A 49 9.40 -0.21 -6.10
N ASP A 50 9.93 0.99 -6.32
CA ASP A 50 9.55 2.18 -5.57
C ASP A 50 8.09 2.54 -5.84
N VAL A 51 7.38 2.96 -4.79
CA VAL A 51 5.97 3.38 -4.85
C VAL A 51 5.80 4.63 -4.02
N LYS A 52 5.20 5.67 -4.61
CA LYS A 52 4.90 6.94 -3.93
C LYS A 52 3.49 6.91 -3.33
N PRO A 53 3.17 7.80 -2.37
CA PRO A 53 1.82 7.94 -1.85
C PRO A 53 0.79 8.11 -3.00
N GLY A 54 -0.34 7.42 -2.89
CA GLY A 54 -1.42 7.46 -3.88
C GLY A 54 -1.28 6.49 -5.04
N GLU A 55 -0.19 5.72 -5.10
CA GLU A 55 0.02 4.71 -6.13
C GLU A 55 -0.53 3.33 -5.72
N HIS A 56 -0.85 2.53 -6.74
CA HIS A 56 -1.48 1.22 -6.61
C HIS A 56 -0.44 0.18 -6.19
N VAL A 57 -0.64 -0.50 -5.05
CA VAL A 57 0.24 -1.59 -4.57
C VAL A 57 -0.36 -2.96 -4.91
N HIS A 58 0.25 -3.66 -5.84
CA HIS A 58 -0.22 -4.96 -6.35
C HIS A 58 0.94 -5.82 -6.86
N VAL A 59 0.63 -6.92 -7.56
CA VAL A 59 1.61 -7.94 -7.97
C VAL A 59 2.79 -7.40 -8.80
N HIS A 60 2.64 -6.26 -9.47
CA HIS A 60 3.70 -5.66 -10.28
C HIS A 60 4.76 -4.90 -9.46
N ASN A 61 4.45 -4.50 -8.23
CA ASN A 61 5.38 -3.77 -7.35
C ASN A 61 5.52 -4.36 -5.94
N LEU A 62 4.72 -5.39 -5.61
CA LEU A 62 4.80 -6.15 -4.37
C LEU A 62 4.83 -7.64 -4.68
N LYS A 63 5.89 -8.32 -4.25
CA LYS A 63 5.99 -9.77 -4.28
C LYS A 63 5.62 -10.34 -2.91
N THR A 64 4.55 -11.11 -2.85
CA THR A 64 4.13 -11.72 -1.59
C THR A 64 4.98 -12.93 -1.22
N LYS A 65 5.18 -13.15 0.08
CA LYS A 65 5.76 -14.40 0.61
C LYS A 65 4.72 -15.51 0.50
N ARG A 66 4.47 -16.00 -0.72
CA ARG A 66 3.74 -17.25 -0.93
C ARG A 66 4.76 -18.36 -1.11
N TRP A 67 4.74 -19.29 -0.17
CA TRP A 67 5.41 -20.58 -0.14
C TRP A 67 4.32 -21.66 -0.14
#